data_AF-A0A838NQ88-F1
#
_entry.id   AF-A0A838NQ88-F1
#
_cell.length_a   1.000
_cell.length_b   1.000
_cell.length_c   1.000
_cell.angle_alpha   90.00
_cell.angle_beta   90.00
_cell.angle_gamma   90.00
#
_symmetry.space_group_name_H-M   'P 1'
#
loop_
_entity.id
_entity.type
_entity.pdbx_description
1 polymer ?
#
loop_
_entity_poly.entity_id
_entity_poly.type
_entity_poly.pdbx_seq_one_letter_code
_entity_poly.pdbx_strand_id
1 'polypeptide(L)'
;MGTYRYWQHFLALEADFSATSRYVEFAGKNFATFSIEYVKLLLAIGSEVDVLCKIACEHIDGVAKRGNIDDYRACMTAHTQIASEEVLVRRYSLVFKPWDAWSRGVNPTWWRSYNNVKHQRDSYFHEANLENCASAISGLFVVVLYCHKAQKSTESLEPYPILIGREQEPGHLLLESDYTVPDFM
;
A
#
# COMPACT_ATOMS: atom_id res chain seq x y z
N MET A 1 -25.39 9.65 -0.39
CA MET A 1 -24.43 8.53 -0.28
C MET A 1 -23.24 9.04 0.49
N GLY A 2 -22.95 8.48 1.67
CA GLY A 2 -21.82 8.94 2.47
C GLY A 2 -20.54 8.79 1.66
N THR A 3 -19.73 9.85 1.60
CA THR A 3 -18.40 9.80 0.98
C THR A 3 -17.59 8.75 1.73
N TYR A 4 -17.44 7.56 1.16
CA TYR A 4 -16.56 6.54 1.73
C TYR A 4 -15.13 7.09 1.68
N ARG A 5 -14.61 7.52 2.84
CA ARG A 5 -13.32 8.20 2.93
C ARG A 5 -12.17 7.20 2.96
N TYR A 6 -12.05 6.40 1.90
CA TYR A 6 -10.94 5.44 1.73
C TYR A 6 -9.58 6.13 1.83
N TRP A 7 -9.49 7.41 1.43
CA TRP A 7 -8.28 8.20 1.61
C TRP A 7 -7.89 8.39 3.07
N GLN A 8 -8.84 8.79 3.92
CA GLN A 8 -8.57 9.01 5.35
C GLN A 8 -8.25 7.68 6.07
N HIS A 9 -8.89 6.59 5.65
CA HIS A 9 -8.56 5.26 6.17
C HIS A 9 -7.14 4.85 5.76
N PHE A 10 -6.76 5.04 4.49
CA PHE A 10 -5.40 4.81 4.03
C PHE A 10 -4.37 5.64 4.82
N LEU A 11 -4.61 6.94 5.03
CA LEU A 11 -3.72 7.80 5.81
C LEU A 11 -3.57 7.33 7.26
N ALA A 12 -4.64 6.85 7.89
CA ALA A 12 -4.57 6.29 9.24
C ALA A 12 -3.67 5.03 9.27
N LEU A 13 -3.85 4.12 8.31
CA LEU A 13 -3.03 2.90 8.20
C LEU A 13 -1.57 3.21 7.84
N GLU A 14 -1.33 4.22 7.01
CA GLU A 14 0.03 4.70 6.71
C GLU A 14 0.70 5.26 7.96
N ALA A 15 -0.01 6.08 8.75
CA ALA A 15 0.51 6.65 9.98
C ALA A 15 0.88 5.57 11.00
N ASP A 16 0.03 4.56 11.17
CA ASP A 16 0.30 3.41 12.04
C ASP A 16 1.49 2.59 11.55
N PHE A 17 1.60 2.34 10.24
CA PHE A 17 2.76 1.67 9.66
C PHE A 17 4.04 2.48 9.86
N SER A 18 4.01 3.79 9.61
CA SER A 18 5.12 4.72 9.82
C SER A 18 5.59 4.75 11.27
N ALA A 19 4.67 4.71 12.23
CA ALA A 19 5.01 4.62 13.65
C ALA A 19 5.85 3.38 14.00
N THR A 20 5.76 2.31 13.20
CA THR A 20 6.55 1.09 13.41
C THR A 20 8.04 1.26 13.16
N SER A 21 8.41 2.22 12.32
CA SER A 21 9.80 2.54 11.99
C SER A 21 10.63 2.99 13.20
N ARG A 22 9.98 3.47 14.27
CA ARG A 22 10.65 3.91 15.50
C ARG A 22 11.27 2.76 16.29
N TYR A 23 10.84 1.52 16.05
CA TYR A 23 11.31 0.35 16.78
C TYR A 23 11.81 -0.77 15.85
N VAL A 24 11.33 -0.85 14.60
CA VAL A 24 11.93 -1.69 13.56
C VAL A 24 12.39 -0.81 12.41
N GLU A 25 13.71 -0.70 12.22
CA GLU A 25 14.29 0.01 11.07
C GLU A 25 13.79 -0.61 9.75
N PHE A 26 13.33 0.22 8.81
CA PHE A 26 12.87 -0.25 7.50
C PHE A 26 14.06 -0.52 6.59
N ALA A 27 14.60 -1.73 6.69
CA ALA A 27 15.73 -2.19 5.93
C ALA A 27 15.59 -3.67 5.60
N GLY A 28 16.21 -4.12 4.51
CA GLY A 28 16.16 -5.53 4.07
C GLY A 28 16.49 -6.53 5.18
N LYS A 29 17.45 -6.20 6.06
CA LYS A 29 17.83 -7.02 7.22
C LYS A 29 16.71 -7.29 8.22
N ASN A 30 15.68 -6.44 8.25
CA ASN A 30 14.55 -6.50 9.17
C ASN A 30 13.24 -6.94 8.49
N PHE A 31 13.26 -7.30 7.20
CA PHE A 31 12.05 -7.64 6.45
C PHE A 31 11.26 -8.80 7.06
N ALA A 32 11.98 -9.78 7.62
CA ALA A 32 11.36 -10.92 8.30
C ALA A 32 10.91 -10.60 9.74
N THR A 33 11.16 -9.40 10.27
CA THR A 33 10.77 -9.02 11.63
C THR A 33 9.25 -8.94 11.73
N PHE A 34 8.67 -9.75 12.59
CA PHE A 34 7.23 -9.87 12.81
C PHE A 34 6.82 -9.37 14.20
N SER A 35 5.59 -8.91 14.33
CA SER A 35 5.08 -8.38 15.60
C SER A 35 3.56 -8.38 15.65
N ILE A 36 2.99 -8.19 16.85
CA ILE A 36 1.55 -8.01 17.01
C ILE A 36 1.06 -6.75 16.29
N GLU A 37 1.88 -5.69 16.23
CA GLU A 37 1.54 -4.47 15.48
C GLU A 37 1.46 -4.74 13.98
N TYR A 38 2.37 -5.55 13.44
CA TYR A 38 2.28 -5.99 12.04
C TYR A 38 1.10 -6.92 11.77
N VAL A 39 0.67 -7.73 12.74
CA VAL A 39 -0.59 -8.50 12.60
C VAL A 39 -1.79 -7.57 12.45
N LYS A 40 -1.91 -6.58 13.34
CA LYS A 40 -3.02 -5.60 13.29
C LYS A 40 -3.04 -4.88 11.94
N LEU A 41 -1.87 -4.38 11.51
CA LEU A 41 -1.70 -3.69 10.24
C LEU A 41 -2.03 -4.59 9.04
N LEU A 42 -1.41 -5.76 8.93
CA LEU A 42 -1.61 -6.64 7.77
C LEU A 42 -3.08 -7.05 7.61
N LEU A 43 -3.78 -7.30 8.71
CA LEU A 43 -5.20 -7.66 8.68
C LEU A 43 -6.12 -6.48 8.32
N ALA A 44 -5.84 -5.29 8.85
CA ALA A 44 -6.59 -4.10 8.53
C ALA A 44 -6.39 -3.69 7.06
N ILE A 45 -5.12 -3.65 6.61
CA ILE A 45 -4.75 -3.31 5.23
C ILE A 45 -5.34 -4.33 4.25
N GLY A 46 -5.16 -5.63 4.49
CA GLY A 46 -5.68 -6.65 3.58
C GLY A 46 -7.20 -6.64 3.46
N SER A 47 -7.91 -6.33 4.55
CA SER A 47 -9.37 -6.19 4.52
C SER A 47 -9.82 -4.93 3.78
N GLU A 48 -9.10 -3.80 3.94
CA GLU A 48 -9.38 -2.58 3.18
C GLU A 48 -9.12 -2.78 1.68
N VAL A 49 -8.04 -3.47 1.31
CA VAL A 49 -7.79 -3.84 -0.08
C VAL A 49 -8.96 -4.64 -0.65
N ASP A 50 -9.49 -5.64 0.06
CA ASP A 50 -10.64 -6.43 -0.42
C ASP A 50 -11.86 -5.54 -0.73
N VAL A 51 -12.15 -4.57 0.14
CA VAL A 51 -13.25 -3.60 -0.05
C VAL A 51 -12.97 -2.70 -1.24
N LEU A 52 -11.77 -2.12 -1.34
CA LEU A 52 -11.46 -1.17 -2.40
C LEU A 52 -11.34 -1.84 -3.77
N CYS A 53 -10.82 -3.07 -3.85
CA CYS A 53 -10.82 -3.80 -5.12
C CYS A 53 -12.24 -4.03 -5.63
N LYS A 54 -13.22 -4.32 -4.77
CA LYS A 54 -14.64 -4.42 -5.19
C LYS A 54 -15.16 -3.11 -5.73
N ILE A 55 -14.90 -2.00 -5.04
CA ILE A 55 -15.30 -0.65 -5.46
C ILE A 55 -14.65 -0.29 -6.80
N ALA A 56 -13.34 -0.51 -6.93
CA ALA A 56 -12.61 -0.27 -8.16
C ALA A 56 -13.20 -1.08 -9.32
N CYS A 57 -13.39 -2.39 -9.14
CA CYS A 57 -13.95 -3.25 -10.17
C CYS A 57 -15.36 -2.81 -10.56
N GLU A 58 -16.21 -2.43 -9.62
CA GLU A 58 -17.57 -1.94 -9.90
C GLU A 58 -17.58 -0.68 -10.77
N HIS A 59 -16.63 0.24 -10.56
CA HIS A 59 -16.50 1.45 -11.37
C HIS A 59 -15.77 1.23 -12.70
N ILE A 60 -14.85 0.26 -12.77
CA ILE A 60 -14.11 -0.10 -13.99
C ILE A 60 -15.03 -0.88 -14.95
N ASP A 61 -15.67 -1.94 -14.44
CA ASP A 61 -16.55 -2.83 -15.17
C ASP A 61 -17.66 -3.34 -14.25
N GLY A 62 -18.83 -2.69 -14.31
CA GLY A 62 -19.96 -2.99 -13.41
C GLY A 62 -20.51 -4.42 -13.52
N VAL A 63 -20.27 -5.12 -14.63
CA VAL A 63 -20.71 -6.51 -14.82
C VAL A 63 -19.63 -7.54 -14.44
N ALA A 64 -18.40 -7.10 -14.16
CA ALA A 64 -17.34 -7.99 -13.73
C ALA A 64 -17.67 -8.66 -12.39
N LYS A 65 -17.29 -9.94 -12.29
CA LYS A 65 -17.26 -10.63 -10.99
C LYS A 65 -16.27 -9.92 -10.07
N ARG A 66 -16.58 -9.91 -8.78
CA ARG A 66 -15.79 -9.24 -7.73
C ARG A 66 -15.98 -9.94 -6.38
N GLY A 67 -15.93 -11.28 -6.36
CA GLY A 67 -16.14 -12.09 -5.16
C GLY A 67 -14.84 -12.42 -4.41
N ASN A 68 -13.70 -12.39 -5.09
CA ASN A 68 -12.40 -12.78 -4.53
C ASN A 68 -11.24 -12.10 -5.28
N ILE A 69 -10.00 -12.36 -4.85
CA ILE A 69 -8.81 -11.76 -5.47
C ILE A 69 -8.56 -12.17 -6.92
N ASP A 70 -8.95 -13.37 -7.34
CA ASP A 70 -8.77 -13.79 -8.74
C ASP A 70 -9.74 -13.03 -9.66
N ASP A 71 -10.96 -12.76 -9.18
CA ASP A 71 -11.92 -11.89 -9.86
C ASP A 71 -11.37 -10.46 -9.98
N TYR A 72 -10.80 -9.90 -8.89
CA TYR A 72 -10.20 -8.57 -8.91
C TYR A 72 -9.02 -8.49 -9.89
N ARG A 73 -8.13 -9.49 -9.85
CA ARG A 73 -7.01 -9.59 -10.79
C ARG A 73 -7.53 -9.53 -12.22
N ALA A 74 -8.47 -10.41 -12.57
CA ALA A 74 -9.01 -10.50 -13.92
C ALA A 74 -9.62 -9.17 -14.38
N CYS A 75 -10.43 -8.52 -13.54
CA CYS A 75 -11.04 -7.23 -13.85
C CYS A 75 -9.98 -6.13 -14.01
N MET A 76 -9.09 -5.96 -13.03
CA MET A 76 -8.14 -4.85 -13.00
C MET A 76 -7.06 -4.99 -14.09
N THR A 77 -6.51 -6.19 -14.33
CA THR A 77 -5.48 -6.37 -15.37
C THR A 77 -6.04 -6.27 -16.79
N ALA A 78 -7.33 -6.56 -17.00
CA ALA A 78 -7.96 -6.40 -18.31
C ALA A 78 -8.11 -4.92 -18.73
N HIS A 79 -8.21 -4.01 -17.76
CA HIS A 79 -8.55 -2.60 -18.02
C HIS A 79 -7.42 -1.63 -17.65
N THR A 80 -6.35 -2.10 -17.01
CA THR A 80 -5.33 -1.24 -16.42
C THR A 80 -3.93 -1.86 -16.42
N GLN A 81 -2.93 -1.04 -16.10
CA GLN A 81 -1.53 -1.46 -15.93
C GLN A 81 -1.14 -1.61 -14.45
N ILE A 82 -2.08 -2.01 -13.58
CA ILE A 82 -1.83 -2.11 -12.14
C ILE A 82 -0.63 -3.01 -11.79
N ALA A 83 -0.35 -4.04 -12.59
CA ALA A 83 0.77 -4.94 -12.36
C ALA A 83 2.15 -4.28 -12.56
N SER A 84 2.24 -3.14 -13.25
CA SER A 84 3.48 -2.37 -13.40
C SER A 84 3.67 -1.29 -12.33
N GLU A 85 2.71 -1.13 -11.42
CA GLU A 85 2.75 -0.08 -10.40
C GLU A 85 3.89 -0.30 -9.42
N GLU A 86 4.65 0.78 -9.20
CA GLU A 86 5.77 0.84 -8.29
C GLU A 86 5.50 1.90 -7.23
N VAL A 87 5.83 1.55 -5.98
CA VAL A 87 5.60 2.39 -4.82
C VAL A 87 6.90 2.50 -4.03
N LEU A 88 7.19 3.72 -3.62
CA LEU A 88 8.37 4.05 -2.85
C LEU A 88 8.00 4.36 -1.40
N VAL A 89 8.71 3.72 -0.48
CA VAL A 89 8.79 4.12 0.93
C VAL A 89 9.96 5.12 1.03
N ARG A 90 9.61 6.40 0.92
CA ARG A 90 10.48 7.53 0.60
C ARG A 90 11.75 7.63 1.45
N ARG A 91 11.55 7.86 2.75
CA ARG A 91 12.61 8.03 3.76
C ARG A 91 13.63 6.89 3.78
N TYR A 92 13.23 5.69 3.35
CA TYR A 92 14.05 4.49 3.43
C TYR A 92 14.53 4.02 2.05
N SER A 93 14.18 4.74 0.98
CA SER A 93 14.52 4.39 -0.40
C SER A 93 14.17 2.93 -0.77
N LEU A 94 13.08 2.41 -0.19
CA LEU A 94 12.62 1.05 -0.46
C LEU A 94 11.52 1.06 -1.51
N VAL A 95 11.70 0.25 -2.53
CA VAL A 95 10.80 0.15 -3.67
C VAL A 95 10.02 -1.16 -3.61
N PHE A 96 8.70 -1.08 -3.76
CA PHE A 96 7.79 -2.22 -3.77
C PHE A 96 6.95 -2.23 -5.04
N LYS A 97 6.75 -3.43 -5.62
CA LYS A 97 5.85 -3.69 -6.74
C LYS A 97 4.71 -4.61 -6.28
N PRO A 98 3.71 -4.06 -5.58
CA PRO A 98 2.79 -4.87 -4.77
C PRO A 98 1.89 -5.80 -5.60
N TRP A 99 1.72 -5.52 -6.89
CA TRP A 99 0.82 -6.24 -7.80
C TRP A 99 1.55 -6.90 -8.97
N ASP A 100 2.89 -6.95 -8.97
CA ASP A 100 3.70 -7.47 -10.09
C ASP A 100 3.31 -8.91 -10.49
N ALA A 101 2.97 -9.72 -9.48
CA ALA A 101 2.55 -11.11 -9.58
C ALA A 101 1.35 -11.30 -10.52
N TRP A 102 0.46 -10.31 -10.59
CA TRP A 102 -0.71 -10.37 -11.46
C TRP A 102 -0.35 -10.43 -12.94
N SER A 103 0.80 -9.89 -13.37
CA SER A 103 1.31 -10.04 -14.75
C SER A 103 1.58 -11.50 -15.12
N ARG A 104 1.81 -12.37 -14.12
CA ARG A 104 2.07 -13.81 -14.27
C ARG A 104 0.84 -14.66 -13.94
N GLY A 105 -0.32 -14.05 -13.72
CA GLY A 105 -1.56 -14.74 -13.39
C GLY A 105 -1.58 -15.36 -11.98
N VAL A 106 -0.72 -14.90 -11.06
CA VAL A 106 -0.66 -15.38 -9.67
C VAL A 106 -0.86 -14.24 -8.69
N ASN A 107 -1.37 -14.54 -7.49
CA ASN A 107 -1.65 -13.52 -6.48
C ASN A 107 -0.40 -13.13 -5.68
N PRO A 108 -0.30 -11.88 -5.18
CA PRO A 108 0.88 -11.44 -4.44
C PRO A 108 1.12 -12.24 -3.16
N THR A 109 2.40 -12.42 -2.82
CA THR A 109 2.82 -13.15 -1.61
C THR A 109 2.20 -12.55 -0.34
N TRP A 110 2.19 -11.23 -0.22
CA TRP A 110 1.63 -10.55 0.96
C TRP A 110 0.12 -10.79 1.13
N TRP A 111 -0.62 -11.02 0.04
CA TRP A 111 -2.05 -11.37 0.13
C TRP A 111 -2.26 -12.80 0.64
N ARG A 112 -1.40 -13.74 0.22
CA ARG A 112 -1.37 -15.08 0.80
C ARG A 112 -1.05 -15.01 2.29
N SER A 113 -0.02 -14.23 2.67
CA SER A 113 0.35 -14.00 4.06
C SER A 113 -0.79 -13.42 4.88
N TYR A 114 -1.52 -12.44 4.33
CA TYR A 114 -2.73 -11.90 4.95
C TYR A 114 -3.77 -12.99 5.24
N ASN A 115 -4.09 -13.84 4.25
CA ASN A 115 -5.07 -14.91 4.44
C ASN A 115 -4.60 -15.96 5.45
N ASN A 116 -3.32 -16.34 5.42
CA ASN A 116 -2.72 -17.25 6.39
C ASN A 116 -2.82 -16.69 7.82
N VAL A 117 -2.43 -15.43 8.04
CA VAL A 117 -2.52 -14.75 9.34
C VAL A 117 -3.97 -14.57 9.79
N LYS A 118 -4.91 -14.38 8.86
CA LYS A 118 -6.35 -14.25 9.13
C LYS A 118 -6.98 -15.56 9.60
N HIS A 119 -6.62 -16.68 8.97
CA HIS A 119 -7.29 -17.96 9.18
C HIS A 119 -6.54 -18.91 10.11
N GLN A 120 -5.21 -18.79 10.22
CA GLN A 120 -4.32 -19.76 10.90
C GLN A 120 -3.15 -19.04 11.60
N ARG A 121 -3.44 -17.95 12.33
CA ARG A 121 -2.40 -17.11 12.96
C ARG A 121 -1.48 -17.87 13.91
N ASP A 122 -1.99 -18.87 14.60
CA ASP A 122 -1.23 -19.75 15.49
C ASP A 122 0.00 -20.37 14.80
N SER A 123 -0.12 -20.66 13.50
CA SER A 123 0.94 -21.25 12.69
C SER A 123 1.69 -20.21 11.83
N TYR A 124 1.01 -19.13 11.41
CA TYR A 124 1.53 -18.15 10.45
C TYR A 124 1.76 -16.75 11.03
N PHE A 125 1.86 -16.60 12.35
CA PHE A 125 2.13 -15.30 13.01
C PHE A 125 3.35 -14.57 12.42
N HIS A 126 4.40 -15.30 12.05
CA HIS A 126 5.63 -14.77 11.48
C HIS A 126 5.47 -14.16 10.08
N GLU A 127 4.38 -14.47 9.36
CA GLU A 127 4.09 -13.86 8.06
C GLU A 127 3.53 -12.44 8.21
N ALA A 128 3.10 -12.04 9.41
CA ALA A 128 2.83 -10.64 9.74
C ALA A 128 4.14 -9.90 10.07
N ASN A 129 4.93 -9.70 9.03
CA ASN A 129 6.26 -9.08 9.09
C ASN A 129 6.33 -7.75 8.33
N LEU A 130 7.44 -7.05 8.52
CA LEU A 130 7.70 -5.75 7.89
C LEU A 130 7.52 -5.79 6.37
N GLU A 131 8.08 -6.78 5.67
CA GLU A 131 8.01 -6.86 4.21
C GLU A 131 6.58 -7.05 3.70
N ASN A 132 5.81 -7.95 4.32
CA ASN A 132 4.43 -8.19 3.96
C ASN A 132 3.55 -6.97 4.27
N CYS A 133 3.77 -6.29 5.42
CA CYS A 133 3.07 -5.05 5.73
C CYS A 133 3.41 -3.93 4.74
N ALA A 134 4.70 -3.73 4.41
CA ALA A 134 5.15 -2.72 3.46
C ALA A 134 4.59 -2.97 2.05
N SER A 135 4.58 -4.23 1.61
CA SER A 135 3.99 -4.63 0.33
C SER A 135 2.47 -4.44 0.33
N ALA A 136 1.79 -4.80 1.42
CA ALA A 136 0.35 -4.66 1.54
C ALA A 136 -0.08 -3.17 1.54
N ILE A 137 0.56 -2.32 2.33
CA ILE A 137 0.22 -0.89 2.39
C ILE A 137 0.52 -0.19 1.05
N SER A 138 1.59 -0.60 0.36
CA SER A 138 1.89 -0.18 -1.01
C SER A 138 0.79 -0.62 -1.97
N GLY A 139 0.30 -1.86 -1.84
CA GLY A 139 -0.81 -2.38 -2.62
C GLY A 139 -2.10 -1.59 -2.40
N LEU A 140 -2.40 -1.26 -1.15
CA LEU A 140 -3.54 -0.43 -0.78
C LEU A 140 -3.44 0.98 -1.38
N PHE A 141 -2.28 1.62 -1.28
CA PHE A 141 -2.04 2.93 -1.90
C PHE A 141 -2.37 2.92 -3.40
N VAL A 142 -1.90 1.91 -4.13
CA VAL A 142 -2.20 1.77 -5.55
C VAL A 142 -3.71 1.62 -5.78
N VAL A 143 -4.40 0.74 -5.06
CA VAL A 143 -5.84 0.53 -5.25
C VAL A 143 -6.64 1.80 -4.94
N VAL A 144 -6.25 2.57 -3.92
CA VAL A 144 -6.83 3.88 -3.61
C VAL A 144 -6.78 4.83 -4.80
N LEU A 145 -5.61 4.95 -5.47
CA LEU A 145 -5.46 5.80 -6.66
C LEU A 145 -6.34 5.31 -7.81
N TYR A 146 -6.49 3.99 -7.95
CA TYR A 146 -7.31 3.38 -9.00
C TYR A 146 -8.80 3.57 -8.74
N CYS A 147 -9.26 3.45 -7.49
CA CYS A 147 -10.62 3.84 -7.08
C CYS A 147 -10.91 5.29 -7.43
N HIS A 148 -10.01 6.19 -7.05
CA HIS A 148 -10.14 7.63 -7.30
C HIS A 148 -10.27 7.93 -8.81
N LYS A 149 -9.40 7.30 -9.62
CA LYS A 149 -9.43 7.43 -11.08
C LYS A 149 -10.69 6.82 -11.71
N ALA A 150 -11.10 5.62 -11.28
CA ALA A 150 -12.28 4.93 -11.81
C ALA A 150 -13.57 5.69 -11.51
N GLN A 151 -13.64 6.33 -10.34
CA GLN A 151 -14.75 7.20 -9.93
C GLN A 151 -14.79 8.54 -10.69
N LYS A 152 -13.75 8.87 -11.47
CA LYS A 152 -13.56 10.17 -12.11
C LYS A 152 -13.69 11.32 -11.10
N SER A 153 -13.22 11.10 -9.87
CA SER A 153 -13.26 12.12 -8.83
C SER A 153 -12.31 13.26 -9.20
N THR A 154 -12.74 14.49 -8.93
CA THR A 154 -11.94 15.71 -9.07
C THR A 154 -11.47 16.26 -7.73
N GLU A 155 -11.80 15.58 -6.63
CA GLU A 155 -11.39 15.99 -5.28
C GLU A 155 -9.88 15.75 -5.10
N SER A 156 -9.17 16.73 -4.54
CA SER A 156 -7.76 16.51 -4.20
C SER A 156 -7.62 15.49 -3.07
N LEU A 157 -6.67 14.56 -3.22
CA LEU A 157 -6.28 13.63 -2.16
C LEU A 157 -5.34 14.33 -1.19
N GLU A 158 -5.92 14.99 -0.18
CA GLU A 158 -5.20 15.74 0.85
C GLU A 158 -5.50 15.24 2.28
N PRO A 159 -4.55 15.35 3.22
CA PRO A 159 -3.14 15.74 3.00
C PRO A 159 -2.35 14.66 2.23
N TYR A 160 -1.18 15.03 1.70
CA TYR A 160 -0.29 14.05 1.05
C TYR A 160 0.19 12.98 2.04
N PRO A 161 0.40 11.73 1.59
CA PRO A 161 1.00 10.70 2.42
C PRO A 161 2.43 11.08 2.77
N ILE A 162 2.85 10.76 3.99
CA ILE A 162 4.16 11.18 4.51
C ILE A 162 5.24 10.16 4.17
N LEU A 163 4.90 8.87 4.24
CA LEU A 163 5.85 7.77 4.11
C LEU A 163 5.88 7.19 2.69
N ILE A 164 4.72 7.06 2.08
CA ILE A 164 4.49 6.32 0.83
C ILE A 164 4.31 7.30 -0.33
N GLY A 165 4.89 6.99 -1.48
CA GLY A 165 4.67 7.76 -2.70
C GLY A 165 5.26 7.13 -3.94
N ARG A 166 5.41 7.95 -4.99
CA ARG A 166 6.06 7.56 -6.26
C ARG A 166 7.37 8.31 -6.53
N GLU A 167 7.65 9.33 -5.74
CA GLU A 167 8.82 10.20 -5.85
C GLU A 167 9.58 10.18 -4.54
N GLN A 168 10.91 10.35 -4.59
CA GLN A 168 11.79 10.19 -3.42
C GLN A 168 11.42 11.10 -2.25
N GLU A 169 10.89 12.30 -2.49
CA GLU A 169 10.49 13.24 -1.42
C GLU A 169 9.54 14.32 -1.99
N PRO A 170 8.31 14.53 -1.48
CA PRO A 170 7.64 15.82 -1.56
C PRO A 170 8.17 16.69 -0.42
N GLY A 171 8.69 17.86 -0.76
CA GLY A 171 9.22 18.80 0.22
C GLY A 171 10.70 18.61 0.51
N HIS A 172 11.52 18.45 -0.53
CA HIS A 172 12.95 18.67 -0.43
C HIS A 172 13.22 19.91 0.43
N LEU A 173 14.00 19.74 1.50
CA LEU A 173 14.98 20.75 1.87
C LEU A 173 16.05 20.67 0.77
N LEU A 174 15.68 21.19 -0.41
CA LEU A 174 16.67 21.92 -1.18
C LEU A 174 17.21 22.87 -0.12
N LEU A 175 18.51 22.85 0.17
CA LEU A 175 19.11 24.15 0.45
C LEU A 175 18.54 25.00 -0.67
N GLU A 176 17.69 25.98 -0.34
CA GLU A 176 17.19 26.94 -1.32
C GLU A 176 18.40 27.24 -2.21
N SER A 177 18.23 27.43 -3.52
CA SER A 177 19.37 27.61 -4.44
C SER A 177 20.42 28.65 -3.97
N ASP A 178 20.08 29.41 -2.93
CA ASP A 178 20.79 30.51 -2.32
C ASP A 178 21.19 30.23 -0.84
N TYR A 179 20.81 29.10 -0.23
CA TYR A 179 21.20 28.71 1.13
C TYR A 179 22.60 28.07 1.08
N THR A 180 23.58 28.81 1.60
CA THR A 180 24.92 28.30 1.86
C THR A 180 25.00 27.80 3.30
N VAL A 181 25.48 26.57 3.48
CA VAL A 181 25.86 26.10 4.82
C VAL A 181 27.01 27.01 5.28
N PRO A 182 26.91 27.71 6.43
CA PRO A 182 28.01 28.49 6.95
C PRO A 182 29.24 27.61 7.15
N ASP A 183 30.42 28.16 6.88
CA ASP A 183 31.67 27.44 7.11
C ASP A 183 31.73 26.94 8.56
N PHE A 184 32.10 25.67 8.74
CA PHE A 184 32.37 25.11 10.05
C PHE A 184 33.62 25.81 10.62
N MET A 185 33.50 26.45 11.79
CA MET A 185 34.63 27.04 12.52
C MET A 185 35.70 26.01 12.87
#